data_AF-A0A2W1AT50-F1
#
_entry.id   AF-A0A2W1AT50-F1
#
_cell.length_a   1.000
_cell.length_b   1.000
_cell.length_c   1.000
_cell.angle_alpha   90.00
_cell.angle_beta   90.00
_cell.angle_gamma   90.00
#
_symmetry.space_group_name_H-M   'P 1'
#
loop_
_entity.id
_entity.type
_entity.pdbx_description
1 polymer ?
#
loop_
_entity_poly.entity_id
_entity_poly.type
_entity_poly.pdbx_seq_one_letter_code
_entity_poly.pdbx_strand_id
1 'polypeptide(L)'
;MFLRLKHFKNKDGSTRSYLQLVENIRVGNKTRQRVLVNLGRVDDLQNSGQIDRLIESLRNFSTKEWIRKEALNVNQTYLWGPVIIFEQLWKELGIERVLRRRAT
;
A
#
# COMPACT_ATOMS: atom_id res chain seq x y z
N MET A 1 -0.79 19.13 2.15
CA MET A 1 -2.10 18.94 1.48
C MET A 1 -2.72 17.64 1.98
N PHE A 2 -4.04 17.50 1.90
CA PHE A 2 -4.75 16.27 2.25
C PHE A 2 -6.05 16.17 1.46
N LEU A 3 -6.59 14.95 1.35
CA LEU A 3 -7.90 14.71 0.76
C LEU A 3 -8.98 14.81 1.84
N ARG A 4 -10.14 15.37 1.49
CA ARG A 4 -11.35 15.32 2.34
C ARG A 4 -12.59 15.01 1.52
N LEU A 5 -13.61 14.52 2.20
CA LEU A 5 -14.95 14.38 1.64
C LEU A 5 -15.79 15.62 1.89
N LYS A 6 -16.55 16.02 0.87
CA LYS A 6 -17.62 17.01 1.00
C LYS A 6 -18.95 16.35 0.66
N HIS A 7 -19.83 16.28 1.64
CA HIS A 7 -21.16 15.69 1.49
C HIS A 7 -22.19 16.75 1.10
N PHE A 8 -23.14 16.37 0.25
CA PHE A 8 -24.32 17.15 -0.07
C PHE A 8 -25.54 16.24 0.03
N LYS A 9 -26.61 16.75 0.65
CA LYS A 9 -27.91 16.08 0.66
C LYS A 9 -28.70 16.46 -0.59
N ASN A 10 -29.30 15.48 -1.23
CA ASN A 10 -30.21 15.65 -2.35
C ASN A 10 -31.64 15.86 -1.83
N LYS A 11 -32.54 16.29 -2.73
CA LYS A 11 -33.96 16.53 -2.40
C LYS A 11 -34.71 15.24 -2.04
N ASP A 12 -34.26 14.11 -2.56
CA ASP A 12 -34.80 12.77 -2.30
C ASP A 12 -34.27 12.14 -0.99
N GLY A 13 -33.42 12.86 -0.24
CA GLY A 13 -32.81 12.37 1.01
C GLY A 13 -31.50 11.60 0.82
N SER A 14 -31.12 11.26 -0.42
CA SER A 14 -29.83 10.61 -0.70
C SER A 14 -28.66 11.56 -0.47
N THR A 15 -27.46 11.01 -0.21
CA THR A 15 -26.24 11.79 0.01
C THR A 15 -25.26 11.57 -1.13
N ARG A 16 -24.76 12.66 -1.72
CA ARG A 16 -23.65 12.63 -2.69
C ARG A 16 -22.37 13.18 -2.06
N SER A 17 -21.27 12.47 -2.27
CA SER A 17 -19.95 12.80 -1.70
C SER A 17 -18.98 13.19 -2.82
N TYR A 18 -18.22 14.26 -2.61
CA TYR A 18 -17.16 14.71 -3.52
C TYR A 18 -15.80 14.67 -2.83
N LEU A 19 -14.79 14.24 -3.56
CA LEU A 19 -13.42 14.19 -3.07
C LEU A 19 -12.69 15.50 -3.40
N GLN A 20 -12.11 16.15 -2.39
CA GLN A 20 -11.42 17.43 -2.56
C GLN A 20 -9.96 17.32 -2.09
N LEU A 21 -9.05 17.92 -2.87
CA LEU A 21 -7.68 18.16 -2.46
C LEU A 21 -7.60 19.53 -1.80
N VAL A 22 -7.13 19.54 -0.56
CA VAL A 22 -7.16 20.71 0.32
C VAL A 22 -5.77 20.93 0.92
N GLU A 23 -5.46 22.19 1.19
CA GLU A 23 -4.31 22.57 1.98
C GLU A 23 -4.70 23.47 3.14
N ASN A 24 -3.86 23.48 4.16
CA ASN A 24 -3.95 24.41 5.26
C ASN A 24 -3.06 25.61 4.94
N ILE A 25 -3.63 26.81 4.96
CA ILE A 25 -2.92 28.07 4.81
C ILE A 25 -3.06 28.90 6.08
N ARG A 26 -2.03 29.67 6.43
CA ARG A 26 -2.11 30.62 7.55
C ARG A 26 -2.56 31.97 7.02
N VAL A 27 -3.64 32.50 7.58
CA VAL A 27 -4.20 33.82 7.23
C VAL A 27 -4.25 34.64 8.52
N GLY A 28 -3.28 35.56 8.65
CA GLY A 28 -3.03 36.27 9.91
C GLY A 28 -2.69 35.30 11.03
N ASN A 29 -3.44 35.35 12.13
CA ASN A 29 -3.21 34.49 13.30
C ASN A 29 -4.05 33.18 13.29
N LYS A 30 -4.76 32.87 12.20
CA LYS A 30 -5.63 31.68 12.11
C LYS A 30 -5.22 30.78 10.94
N THR A 31 -5.31 29.47 11.14
CA THR A 31 -5.18 28.48 10.06
C THR A 31 -6.53 28.29 9.37
N ARG A 32 -6.55 28.36 8.04
CA ARG A 32 -7.74 28.13 7.20
C ARG A 32 -7.46 27.04 6.17
N GLN A 33 -8.51 26.34 5.77
CA GLN A 33 -8.45 25.35 4.68
C GLN A 33 -8.75 26.02 3.34
N ARG A 34 -7.87 25.85 2.35
CA ARG A 34 -8.07 26.23 0.95
C ARG A 34 -8.28 24.98 0.11
N VAL A 35 -9.40 24.92 -0.60
CA VAL A 35 -9.64 23.86 -1.59
C VAL A 35 -8.80 24.18 -2.82
N LEU A 36 -7.90 23.28 -3.18
CA LEU A 36 -7.06 23.40 -4.36
C LEU A 36 -7.77 22.86 -5.59
N VAL A 37 -8.38 21.68 -5.47
CA VAL A 37 -9.09 21.00 -6.55
C VAL A 37 -10.26 20.21 -6.00
N ASN A 38 -11.36 20.20 -6.74
CA ASN A 38 -12.43 19.22 -6.57
C ASN A 38 -12.20 18.11 -7.58
N LEU A 39 -11.88 16.90 -7.10
CA LEU A 39 -11.52 15.78 -7.97
C LEU A 39 -12.74 15.15 -8.65
N GLY A 40 -13.94 15.34 -8.08
CA GLY A 40 -15.17 14.75 -8.59
C GLY A 40 -15.94 14.00 -7.52
N ARG A 41 -17.03 13.36 -7.95
CA ARG A 41 -17.89 12.55 -7.08
C ARG A 41 -17.18 11.23 -6.75
N VAL A 42 -17.19 10.85 -5.47
CA VAL A 42 -16.43 9.70 -4.96
C VAL A 42 -16.79 8.42 -5.70
N ASP A 43 -18.09 8.15 -5.82
CA ASP A 43 -18.58 6.91 -6.44
C ASP A 43 -18.10 6.79 -7.90
N ASP A 44 -18.13 7.89 -8.66
CA ASP A 44 -17.69 7.90 -10.06
C ASP A 44 -16.18 7.66 -10.18
N LEU A 45 -15.39 8.25 -9.28
CA LEU A 45 -13.93 8.09 -9.23
C LEU A 45 -13.52 6.67 -8.83
N GLN A 46 -14.25 6.04 -7.92
CA GLN A 46 -14.04 4.65 -7.49
C GLN A 46 -14.42 3.68 -8.60
N ASN A 47 -15.62 3.82 -9.17
CA ASN A 47 -16.11 2.91 -10.21
C ASN A 47 -15.26 2.96 -11.49
N SER A 48 -14.68 4.11 -11.82
CA SER A 48 -13.78 4.26 -12.96
C SER A 48 -12.33 3.85 -12.70
N GLY A 49 -11.97 3.52 -11.45
CA GLY A 49 -10.60 3.20 -11.04
C GLY A 49 -9.65 4.40 -11.09
N GLN A 50 -10.16 5.64 -11.20
CA GLN A 50 -9.32 6.84 -11.27
C GLN A 50 -8.53 7.08 -9.98
N ILE A 51 -9.10 6.70 -8.83
CA ILE A 51 -8.40 6.81 -7.54
C ILE A 51 -7.14 5.94 -7.54
N ASP A 52 -7.23 4.70 -8.03
CA ASP A 52 -6.10 3.79 -8.05
C ASP A 52 -4.98 4.29 -8.97
N ARG A 53 -5.33 4.78 -10.16
CA ARG A 53 -4.36 5.39 -11.09
C ARG A 53 -3.69 6.63 -10.51
N LEU A 54 -4.45 7.46 -9.77
CA LEU A 54 -3.90 8.63 -9.10
C LEU A 54 -2.92 8.22 -8.00
N ILE A 55 -3.27 7.21 -7.19
CA ILE A 55 -2.37 6.66 -6.18
C ILE A 55 -1.09 6.13 -6.83
N GLU A 56 -1.21 5.33 -7.89
CA GLU A 56 -0.06 4.77 -8.61
C GLU A 56 0.88 5.86 -9.15
N SER A 57 0.32 6.90 -9.78
CA SER A 57 1.09 8.05 -10.23
C SER A 57 1.78 8.79 -9.07
N LEU A 58 1.07 9.05 -7.96
CA LEU A 58 1.63 9.73 -6.79
C LEU A 58 2.73 8.92 -6.09
N ARG A 59 2.66 7.58 -6.12
CA ARG A 59 3.69 6.71 -5.55
C ARG A 59 5.06 6.94 -6.18
N ASN A 60 5.12 7.21 -7.48
CA ASN A 60 6.38 7.49 -8.18
C ASN A 60 7.10 8.74 -7.66
N PHE A 61 6.39 9.64 -6.99
CA PHE A 61 6.95 10.86 -6.40
C PHE A 61 7.12 10.77 -4.87
N SER A 62 6.73 9.65 -4.27
CA SER A 62 6.88 9.45 -2.82
C SER A 62 8.31 9.05 -2.48
N THR A 63 8.90 9.72 -1.50
CA THR A 63 10.21 9.35 -0.93
C THR A 63 10.15 8.13 -0.02
N LYS A 64 8.95 7.72 0.40
CA LYS A 64 8.71 6.48 1.13
C LYS A 64 8.13 5.45 0.18
N GLU A 65 8.59 4.20 0.28
CA GLU A 65 7.97 3.10 -0.47
C GLU A 65 6.55 2.85 0.05
N TRP A 66 5.57 2.95 -0.85
CA TRP A 66 4.20 2.55 -0.58
C TRP A 66 3.96 1.17 -1.18
N ILE A 67 4.22 0.14 -0.39
CA ILE A 67 3.92 -1.24 -0.80
C ILE A 67 2.40 -1.43 -0.72
N ARG A 68 1.79 -1.91 -1.81
CA ARG A 68 0.37 -2.26 -1.83
C ARG A 68 0.14 -3.46 -0.91
N LYS A 69 -0.93 -3.48 -0.10
CA LYS A 69 -1.26 -4.65 0.72
C LYS A 69 -1.39 -5.94 -0.12
N GLU A 70 -1.89 -5.84 -1.35
CA GLU A 70 -1.94 -6.98 -2.28
C GLU A 70 -0.56 -7.47 -2.74
N ALA A 71 0.49 -6.62 -2.71
CA ALA A 71 1.87 -7.05 -2.96
C ALA A 71 2.47 -7.80 -1.76
N LEU A 72 1.83 -7.73 -0.58
CA LEU A 72 2.17 -8.52 0.61
C LEU A 72 1.42 -9.85 0.67
N ASN A 73 0.72 -10.27 -0.40
CA ASN A 73 0.27 -11.67 -0.53
C ASN A 73 1.49 -12.58 -0.77
N VAL A 74 2.32 -12.69 0.26
CA VAL A 74 3.37 -13.69 0.37
C VAL A 74 2.65 -15.01 0.65
N ASN A 75 2.27 -15.72 -0.42
CA ASN A 75 1.58 -16.99 -0.29
C ASN A 75 2.42 -18.04 0.47
N GLN A 76 3.75 -17.89 0.48
CA GLN A 76 4.67 -18.76 1.21
C GLN A 76 5.93 -18.01 1.66
N THR A 77 6.22 -18.02 2.96
CA THR A 77 7.51 -17.66 3.53
C THR A 77 8.31 -18.93 3.75
N TYR A 78 9.42 -19.10 3.04
CA TYR A 78 10.33 -20.21 3.30
C TYR A 78 11.29 -19.82 4.44
N LEU A 79 11.37 -20.68 5.45
CA LEU A 79 12.28 -20.51 6.58
C LEU A 79 13.69 -20.99 6.19
N TRP A 80 14.42 -20.15 5.43
CA TRP A 80 15.75 -20.51 4.91
C TRP A 80 16.83 -20.66 6.00
N GLY A 81 16.67 -19.99 7.15
CA GLY A 81 17.65 -20.01 8.24
C GLY A 81 17.97 -21.43 8.72
N PRO A 82 16.98 -22.22 9.16
CA PRO A 82 17.22 -23.61 9.56
C PRO A 82 17.74 -24.50 8.45
N VAL A 83 17.31 -24.31 7.20
CA VAL A 83 17.81 -25.11 6.06
C VAL A 83 19.32 -24.93 5.89
N ILE A 84 19.79 -23.68 5.92
CA ILE A 84 21.22 -23.36 5.79
C ILE A 84 22.01 -23.89 7.01
N ILE A 85 21.46 -23.75 8.23
CA ILE A 85 22.09 -24.28 9.45
C ILE A 85 22.21 -25.81 9.38
N PHE A 86 21.15 -26.51 8.98
CA PHE A 86 21.18 -27.97 8.84
C PHE A 86 22.12 -28.43 7.73
N GLU A 87 22.19 -27.72 6.61
CA GLU A 87 23.15 -28.00 5.54
C GLU A 87 24.60 -27.94 6.07
N GLN A 88 24.92 -26.89 6.83
CA GLN A 88 26.25 -26.72 7.40
C GLN A 88 26.55 -27.79 8.47
N LEU A 89 25.61 -28.06 9.38
CA LEU A 89 25.76 -29.12 10.38
C LEU A 89 25.92 -30.50 9.72
N TRP A 90 25.22 -30.77 8.62
CA TRP A 90 25.36 -32.04 7.89
C TRP A 90 26.74 -32.23 7.27
N LYS A 91 27.32 -31.13 6.75
CA LYS A 91 28.70 -31.14 6.23
C LYS A 91 29.71 -31.37 7.35
N GLU A 92 29.58 -30.64 8.47
CA GLU A 92 30.49 -30.75 9.62
C GLU A 92 30.42 -32.13 10.29
N LEU A 93 29.22 -32.70 10.45
CA LEU A 93 29.02 -34.04 11.00
C LEU A 93 29.37 -35.15 10.00
N GLY A 94 29.74 -34.81 8.76
CA GLY A 94 30.13 -35.78 7.73
C GLY A 94 29.01 -36.71 7.28
N ILE A 95 27.76 -36.39 7.59
CA ILE A 95 26.59 -37.23 7.29
C ILE A 95 26.39 -37.34 5.77
N GLU A 96 26.74 -36.30 5.02
CA GLU A 96 26.76 -36.35 3.55
C GLU A 96 27.60 -37.53 3.03
N ARG A 97 28.75 -37.80 3.66
CA ARG A 97 29.66 -38.89 3.27
C ARG A 97 29.04 -40.26 3.56
N VAL A 98 28.31 -40.39 4.67
CA VAL A 98 27.62 -41.63 5.07
C VAL A 98 26.47 -41.94 4.11
N LEU A 99 25.66 -40.92 3.79
CA LEU A 99 24.53 -41.07 2.87
C LEU A 99 25.00 -41.40 1.45
N ARG A 100 26.01 -40.70 0.93
CA ARG A 100 26.59 -41.00 -0.40
C ARG A 100 27.16 -42.42 -0.49
N ARG A 101 27.72 -42.95 0.61
CA ARG A 101 28.27 -44.31 0.67
C ARG A 101 27.19 -45.41 0.65
N ARG A 102 25.97 -45.11 1.08
CA ARG A 102 24.84 -46.05 1.14
C ARG A 102 23.82 -45.87 0.01
N ALA A 103 23.99 -44.85 -0.83
CA ALA A 103 23.13 -44.56 -1.98
C ALA A 103 23.57 -45.28 -3.29
N THR A 104 24.61 -46.10 -3.21
CA THR A 104 25.01 -47.15 -4.19
C THR A 104 24.69 -48.51 -3.60
#